data_AF-A0A3C1Q872-F1
#
_entry.id   AF-A0A3C1Q872-F1
#
_cell.length_a   1.000
_cell.length_b   1.000
_cell.length_c   1.000
_cell.angle_alpha   90.00
_cell.angle_beta   90.00
_cell.angle_gamma   90.00
#
_symmetry.space_group_name_H-M   'P 1'
#
loop_
_entity.id
_entity.type
_entity.pdbx_description
1 polymer ?
#
loop_
_entity_poly.entity_id
_entity_poly.type
_entity_poly.pdbx_seq_one_letter_code
_entity_poly.pdbx_strand_id
1 'polypeptide(L)'
;MRQDGIFNAIAYAQQVRSFDVQSAAKIGDWPLVHMATGHNKAGKKSVARGIIAVGDVAIGRVAMGSVALGVVVFGAISAGVIALGAVAAGLLVAIGAGAFSIIASMGAAAISVVFAFGALALSRFWAMGAYARAIHYVDAYGESQVVPVWMRSFI
;
A
#
# COMPACT_ATOMS: atom_id res chain seq x y z
N MET A 1 -5.95 4.09 -45.35
CA MET A 1 -5.85 2.63 -45.10
C MET A 1 -4.56 2.22 -44.38
N ARG A 2 -4.02 3.01 -43.43
CA ARG A 2 -2.72 2.71 -42.78
C ARG A 2 -2.61 3.21 -41.33
N GLN A 3 -3.73 3.26 -40.61
CA GLN A 3 -3.73 3.54 -39.15
C GLN A 3 -3.97 2.28 -38.33
N ASP A 4 -4.63 1.27 -38.92
CA ASP A 4 -5.03 0.02 -38.26
C ASP A 4 -3.83 -0.79 -37.77
N GLY A 5 -2.68 -0.69 -38.45
CA GLY A 5 -1.45 -1.41 -38.09
C GLY A 5 -0.78 -0.92 -36.80
N ILE A 6 -0.82 0.38 -36.49
CA ILE A 6 -0.22 0.92 -35.26
C ILE A 6 -1.11 0.56 -34.06
N PHE A 7 -2.42 0.72 -34.19
CA PHE A 7 -3.37 0.31 -33.16
C PHE A 7 -3.29 -1.20 -32.89
N ASN A 8 -3.16 -2.01 -33.94
CA ASN A 8 -3.03 -3.46 -33.79
C ASN A 8 -1.66 -3.86 -33.20
N ALA A 9 -0.58 -3.15 -33.53
CA ALA A 9 0.74 -3.37 -32.92
C ALA A 9 0.80 -2.94 -31.44
N ILE A 10 0.12 -1.86 -31.06
CA ILE A 10 -0.03 -1.45 -29.64
C ILE A 10 -0.86 -2.48 -28.88
N ALA A 11 -1.97 -2.96 -29.47
CA ALA A 11 -2.80 -4.03 -28.90
C ALA A 11 -2.01 -5.34 -28.75
N TYR A 12 -1.19 -5.69 -29.76
CA TYR A 12 -0.34 -6.88 -29.72
C TYR A 12 0.77 -6.74 -28.66
N ALA A 13 1.44 -5.58 -28.58
CA ALA A 13 2.47 -5.30 -27.58
C ALA A 13 1.94 -5.35 -26.14
N GLN A 14 0.68 -4.97 -25.91
CA GLN A 14 0.00 -5.15 -24.61
C GLN A 14 -0.28 -6.63 -24.29
N GLN A 15 -0.44 -7.48 -25.30
CA GLN A 15 -0.78 -8.89 -25.17
C GLN A 15 0.44 -9.80 -24.95
N VAL A 16 1.66 -9.39 -25.32
CA VAL A 16 2.90 -10.19 -25.14
C VAL A 16 3.42 -10.18 -23.70
N ARG A 17 2.88 -9.34 -22.81
CA ARG A 17 3.38 -9.15 -21.44
C ARG A 17 2.58 -9.91 -20.36
N SER A 18 1.83 -10.93 -20.77
CA SER A 18 1.09 -11.79 -19.85
C SER A 18 1.98 -12.91 -19.31
N PHE A 19 2.61 -12.66 -18.14
CA PHE A 19 3.19 -13.73 -17.33
C PHE A 19 2.15 -14.16 -16.30
N ASP A 20 1.67 -15.39 -16.46
CA ASP A 20 0.87 -16.11 -15.45
C ASP A 20 1.70 -17.30 -14.99
N VAL A 21 2.50 -17.08 -13.94
CA VAL A 21 3.32 -18.12 -13.33
C VAL A 21 2.65 -18.52 -12.02
N GLN A 22 2.12 -19.74 -12.02
CA GLN A 22 1.55 -20.37 -10.83
C GLN A 22 2.55 -21.39 -10.29
N SER A 23 2.86 -21.29 -8.99
CA SER A 23 3.64 -22.31 -8.30
C SER A 23 2.82 -23.60 -8.15
N ALA A 24 3.46 -24.75 -8.36
CA ALA A 24 2.87 -26.08 -8.19
C ALA A 24 2.49 -26.38 -6.72
N ALA A 25 3.00 -25.60 -5.77
CA ALA A 25 2.67 -25.76 -4.38
C ALA A 25 1.31 -25.07 -4.10
N LYS A 26 0.33 -25.85 -3.64
CA LYS A 26 -1.00 -25.38 -3.24
C LYS A 26 -1.17 -25.64 -1.74
N ILE A 27 -1.72 -24.67 -1.00
CA ILE A 27 -2.24 -24.92 0.35
C ILE A 27 -3.77 -24.81 0.23
N GLY A 28 -4.44 -25.97 0.21
CA GLY A 28 -5.87 -26.05 -0.11
C GLY A 28 -6.17 -25.66 -1.55
N ASP A 29 -7.21 -24.86 -1.77
CA ASP A 29 -7.64 -24.36 -3.10
C ASP A 29 -6.85 -23.13 -3.60
N TRP A 30 -5.84 -22.66 -2.85
CA TRP A 30 -5.10 -21.44 -3.15
C TRP A 30 -3.66 -21.75 -3.57
N PRO A 31 -3.19 -21.21 -4.71
CA PRO A 31 -1.78 -21.33 -5.10
C PRO A 31 -0.90 -20.57 -4.09
N LEU A 32 0.23 -21.18 -3.69
CA LEU A 32 1.20 -20.55 -2.78
C LEU A 32 1.79 -19.29 -3.39
N VAL A 33 2.07 -19.31 -4.69
CA VAL A 33 2.60 -18.17 -5.43
C VAL A 33 1.85 -18.05 -6.74
N HIS A 34 1.28 -16.87 -6.99
CA HIS A 34 0.64 -16.53 -8.25
C HIS A 34 1.15 -15.17 -8.69
N MET A 35 1.96 -15.18 -9.75
CA MET A 35 2.41 -13.97 -10.42
C MET A 35 1.55 -13.79 -11.66
N ALA A 36 0.70 -12.76 -11.67
CA ALA A 36 -0.11 -12.40 -12.82
C ALA A 36 0.18 -10.94 -13.16
N THR A 37 0.92 -10.70 -14.24
CA THR A 37 1.16 -9.36 -14.78
C THR A 37 0.52 -9.24 -16.15
N GLY A 38 -0.15 -8.12 -16.44
CA GLY A 38 -0.76 -7.85 -17.74
C GLY A 38 -2.29 -7.95 -17.79
N HIS A 39 -2.82 -8.18 -18.98
CA HIS A 39 -4.26 -8.28 -19.24
C HIS A 39 -4.61 -9.72 -19.60
N ASN A 40 -5.71 -10.25 -19.06
CA ASN A 40 -6.25 -11.54 -19.50
C ASN A 40 -6.70 -11.47 -20.97
N LYS A 41 -6.82 -12.61 -21.65
CA LYS A 41 -7.30 -12.75 -23.05
C LYS A 41 -8.65 -12.06 -23.36
N ALA A 42 -9.38 -11.62 -22.33
CA ALA A 42 -10.63 -10.87 -22.42
C ALA A 42 -10.49 -9.34 -22.24
N GLY A 43 -9.26 -8.79 -22.24
CA GLY A 43 -9.00 -7.35 -22.07
C GLY A 43 -9.18 -6.83 -20.64
N LYS A 44 -9.38 -7.71 -19.65
CA LYS A 44 -9.51 -7.36 -18.22
C LYS A 44 -8.14 -7.42 -17.53
N LYS A 45 -7.87 -6.49 -16.60
CA LYS A 45 -6.67 -6.53 -15.75
C LYS A 45 -6.55 -7.90 -15.08
N SER A 46 -5.40 -8.56 -15.21
CA SER A 46 -5.17 -9.83 -14.53
C SER A 46 -5.09 -9.58 -13.02
N VAL A 47 -5.81 -10.41 -12.25
CA VAL A 47 -5.83 -10.33 -10.79
C VAL A 47 -5.01 -11.49 -10.25
N ALA A 48 -3.81 -11.20 -9.74
CA ALA A 48 -2.99 -12.17 -9.04
C ALA A 48 -3.67 -12.53 -7.71
N ARG A 49 -3.90 -13.82 -7.47
CA ARG A 49 -4.51 -14.37 -6.26
C ARG A 49 -3.69 -15.52 -5.70
N GLY A 50 -3.20 -15.41 -4.47
CA GLY A 50 -2.40 -16.47 -3.84
C GLY A 50 -1.90 -16.09 -2.45
N ILE A 51 -1.07 -16.93 -1.84
CA ILE A 51 -0.39 -16.56 -0.58
C ILE A 51 0.62 -15.44 -0.87
N ILE A 52 1.40 -15.58 -1.95
CA ILE A 52 2.26 -14.54 -2.51
C ILE A 52 1.67 -14.16 -3.88
N ALA A 53 1.18 -12.92 -4.00
CA ALA A 53 0.57 -12.39 -5.20
C ALA A 53 1.40 -11.23 -5.76
N VAL A 54 1.82 -11.31 -7.03
CA VAL A 54 2.57 -10.23 -7.70
C VAL A 54 1.87 -9.86 -9.01
N GLY A 55 1.50 -8.59 -9.18
CA GLY A 55 0.74 -8.14 -10.36
C GLY A 55 0.30 -6.69 -10.33
N ASP A 56 -0.39 -6.22 -11.37
CA ASP A 56 -1.03 -4.89 -11.33
C ASP A 56 -2.15 -4.85 -10.28
N VAL A 57 -2.93 -5.94 -10.18
CA VAL A 57 -3.91 -6.15 -9.13
C VAL A 57 -3.54 -7.42 -8.38
N ALA A 58 -3.09 -7.30 -7.13
CA ALA A 58 -2.63 -8.43 -6.31
C ALA A 58 -3.48 -8.62 -5.06
N ILE A 59 -4.03 -9.81 -4.85
CA ILE A 59 -4.83 -10.18 -3.67
C ILE A 59 -4.18 -11.40 -3.02
N GLY A 60 -3.66 -11.25 -1.80
CA GLY A 60 -2.99 -12.36 -1.14
C GLY A 60 -2.61 -12.11 0.30
N ARG A 61 -1.90 -13.05 0.92
CA ARG A 61 -1.33 -12.79 2.25
C ARG A 61 -0.18 -11.80 2.15
N VAL A 62 0.69 -12.00 1.16
CA VAL A 62 1.75 -11.09 0.74
C VAL A 62 1.41 -10.64 -0.68
N ALA A 63 1.11 -9.36 -0.86
CA ALA A 63 0.70 -8.82 -2.15
C ALA A 63 1.64 -7.69 -2.59
N MET A 64 2.14 -7.75 -3.83
CA MET A 64 3.01 -6.74 -4.42
C MET A 64 2.45 -6.28 -5.77
N GLY A 65 2.13 -5.00 -5.91
CA GLY A 65 1.48 -4.51 -7.12
C GLY A 65 1.18 -3.02 -7.17
N SER A 66 0.57 -2.54 -8.26
CA SER A 66 0.10 -1.15 -8.30
C SER A 66 -1.15 -0.97 -7.41
N VAL A 67 -2.06 -1.93 -7.43
CA VAL A 67 -3.20 -2.05 -6.51
C VAL A 67 -3.12 -3.40 -5.80
N ALA A 68 -3.02 -3.39 -4.48
CA ALA A 68 -2.81 -4.62 -3.73
C ALA A 68 -3.64 -4.70 -2.44
N LEU A 69 -4.13 -5.91 -2.14
CA LEU A 69 -4.99 -6.24 -0.99
C LEU A 69 -4.43 -7.46 -0.25
N GLY A 70 -4.25 -7.37 1.07
CA GLY A 70 -3.67 -8.49 1.79
C GLY A 70 -3.33 -8.29 3.26
N VAL A 71 -2.48 -9.18 3.81
CA VAL A 71 -1.96 -9.02 5.17
C VAL A 71 -0.77 -8.08 5.14
N VAL A 72 0.24 -8.39 4.31
CA VAL A 72 1.41 -7.55 4.05
C VAL A 72 1.37 -7.11 2.60
N VAL A 73 1.32 -5.79 2.39
CA VAL A 73 1.02 -5.23 1.08
C VAL A 73 2.04 -4.17 0.70
N PHE A 74 2.60 -4.31 -0.50
CA PHE A 74 3.51 -3.34 -1.11
C PHE A 74 2.92 -2.86 -2.42
N GLY A 75 2.62 -1.56 -2.54
CA GLY A 75 2.09 -1.05 -3.79
C GLY A 75 1.80 0.44 -3.83
N ALA A 76 1.39 0.97 -4.98
CA ALA A 76 1.01 2.39 -5.05
C ALA A 76 -0.27 2.65 -4.23
N ILE A 77 -1.26 1.77 -4.38
CA ILE A 77 -2.49 1.72 -3.57
C ILE A 77 -2.49 0.38 -2.82
N SER A 78 -2.34 0.44 -1.50
CA SER A 78 -2.24 -0.74 -0.65
C SER A 78 -3.29 -0.73 0.45
N ALA A 79 -3.98 -1.86 0.64
CA ALA A 79 -4.94 -2.04 1.73
C ALA A 79 -4.73 -3.40 2.42
N GLY A 80 -4.48 -3.38 3.73
CA GLY A 80 -4.15 -4.60 4.46
C GLY A 80 -3.96 -4.44 5.96
N VAL A 81 -3.27 -5.40 6.58
CA VAL A 81 -2.89 -5.31 8.01
C VAL A 81 -1.64 -4.43 8.16
N ILE A 82 -0.66 -4.66 7.29
CA ILE A 82 0.55 -3.87 7.12
C ILE A 82 0.57 -3.41 5.66
N ALA A 83 0.47 -2.10 5.44
CA ALA A 83 0.38 -1.50 4.12
C ALA A 83 1.52 -0.50 3.88
N LEU A 84 2.22 -0.68 2.76
CA LEU A 84 3.33 0.16 2.33
C LEU A 84 3.00 0.68 0.94
N GLY A 85 2.96 2.00 0.75
CA GLY A 85 2.57 2.56 -0.54
C GLY A 85 2.50 4.07 -0.66
N ALA A 86 2.02 4.58 -1.79
CA ALA A 86 1.73 6.01 -1.90
C ALA A 86 0.45 6.36 -1.13
N VAL A 87 -0.58 5.53 -1.30
CA VAL A 87 -1.81 5.56 -0.49
C VAL A 87 -1.94 4.20 0.19
N ALA A 88 -1.80 4.19 1.51
CA ALA A 88 -1.75 2.99 2.33
C ALA A 88 -2.86 3.00 3.40
N ALA A 89 -3.69 1.97 3.41
CA ALA A 89 -4.69 1.71 4.46
C ALA A 89 -4.33 0.42 5.20
N GLY A 90 -3.70 0.55 6.36
CA GLY A 90 -3.18 -0.57 7.15
C GLY A 90 -3.89 -0.69 8.49
N LEU A 91 -4.42 -1.85 8.87
CA LEU A 91 -5.06 -2.00 10.20
C LEU A 91 -4.07 -1.72 11.34
N LEU A 92 -2.88 -2.31 11.28
CA LEU A 92 -1.84 -2.11 12.28
C LEU A 92 -0.90 -0.98 11.86
N VAL A 93 -0.28 -1.12 10.69
CA VAL A 93 0.79 -0.21 10.24
C VAL A 93 0.53 0.24 8.82
N ALA A 94 0.64 1.55 8.58
CA ALA A 94 0.61 2.14 7.25
C ALA A 94 1.80 3.08 7.05
N ILE A 95 2.55 2.90 5.96
CA ILE A 95 3.63 3.84 5.59
C ILE A 95 3.37 4.30 4.16
N GLY A 96 3.30 5.62 3.97
CA GLY A 96 3.07 6.17 2.64
C GLY A 96 2.86 7.67 2.57
N ALA A 97 2.63 8.23 1.38
CA ALA A 97 2.31 9.65 1.27
C ALA A 97 0.96 9.96 1.96
N GLY A 98 -0.05 9.12 1.75
CA GLY A 98 -1.31 9.11 2.52
C GLY A 98 -1.44 7.79 3.28
N ALA A 99 -1.31 7.82 4.60
CA ALA A 99 -1.30 6.65 5.46
C ALA A 99 -2.46 6.70 6.46
N PHE A 100 -3.28 5.64 6.47
CA PHE A 100 -4.39 5.44 7.40
C PHE A 100 -4.17 4.15 8.18
N SER A 101 -4.13 4.23 9.52
CA SER A 101 -4.02 3.03 10.35
C SER A 101 -4.65 3.16 11.73
N ILE A 102 -4.67 2.08 12.52
CA ILE A 102 -5.08 2.16 13.94
C ILE A 102 -3.85 2.40 14.82
N ILE A 103 -2.78 1.61 14.64
CA ILE A 103 -1.63 1.63 15.56
C ILE A 103 -0.57 2.63 15.13
N ALA A 104 0.05 2.48 13.96
CA ALA A 104 1.17 3.32 13.55
C ALA A 104 1.08 3.74 12.08
N SER A 105 1.02 5.05 11.84
CA SER A 105 1.08 5.64 10.51
C SER A 105 2.30 6.54 10.34
N MET A 106 3.01 6.39 9.23
CA MET A 106 4.10 7.28 8.83
C MET A 106 3.86 7.82 7.42
N GLY A 107 3.91 9.14 7.22
CA GLY A 107 3.63 9.70 5.91
C GLY A 107 3.64 11.20 5.76
N ALA A 108 3.29 11.71 4.57
CA ALA A 108 3.05 13.15 4.41
C ALA A 108 1.71 13.53 5.06
N ALA A 109 0.67 12.74 4.83
CA ALA A 109 -0.61 12.78 5.53
C ALA A 109 -0.80 11.46 6.28
N ALA A 110 -0.72 11.51 7.62
CA ALA A 110 -0.76 10.35 8.49
C ALA A 110 -1.94 10.48 9.45
N ILE A 111 -2.87 9.53 9.39
CA ILE A 111 -4.03 9.43 10.28
C ILE A 111 -3.95 8.11 11.02
N SER A 112 -3.93 8.17 12.36
CA SER A 112 -4.00 6.97 13.19
C SER A 112 -4.68 7.19 14.53
N VAL A 113 -4.86 6.13 15.32
CA VAL A 113 -5.36 6.26 16.70
C VAL A 113 -4.19 6.42 17.66
N VAL A 114 -3.15 5.58 17.54
CA VAL A 114 -2.07 5.52 18.53
C VAL A 114 -0.87 6.39 18.14
N PHE A 115 -0.15 6.09 17.06
CA PHE A 115 1.08 6.78 16.64
C PHE A 115 0.96 7.34 15.22
N ALA A 116 1.18 8.65 15.04
CA ALA A 116 1.24 9.29 13.73
C ALA A 116 2.50 10.14 13.58
N PHE A 117 3.27 9.89 12.51
CA PHE A 117 4.44 10.69 12.16
C PHE A 117 4.27 11.22 10.73
N GLY A 118 4.29 12.53 10.55
CA GLY A 118 4.13 13.09 9.21
C GLY A 118 4.02 14.60 9.12
N ALA A 119 3.99 15.14 7.91
CA ALA A 119 3.79 16.59 7.73
C ALA A 119 2.42 17.03 8.28
N LEU A 120 1.36 16.26 7.97
CA LEU A 120 0.03 16.36 8.55
C LEU A 120 -0.21 15.10 9.39
N ALA A 121 -0.12 15.19 10.72
CA ALA A 121 -0.28 14.07 11.64
C ALA A 121 -1.53 14.24 12.51
N LEU A 122 -2.53 13.39 12.32
CA LEU A 122 -3.74 13.37 13.13
C LEU A 122 -3.80 12.05 13.89
N SER A 123 -3.72 12.12 15.23
CA SER A 123 -3.94 10.94 16.05
C SER A 123 -4.67 11.24 17.35
N ARG A 124 -5.10 10.19 18.05
CA ARG A 124 -5.72 10.35 19.37
C ARG A 124 -4.65 10.50 20.45
N PHE A 125 -3.61 9.67 20.43
CA PHE A 125 -2.62 9.61 21.50
C PHE A 125 -1.33 10.36 21.18
N TRP A 126 -0.56 9.91 20.17
CA TRP A 126 0.79 10.41 19.87
C TRP A 126 0.90 10.91 18.42
N ALA A 127 1.24 12.18 18.20
CA ALA A 127 1.45 12.75 16.87
C ALA A 127 2.72 13.62 16.79
N MET A 128 3.51 13.48 15.73
CA MET A 128 4.67 14.33 15.45
C MET A 128 4.63 14.82 14.00
N GLY A 129 4.80 16.13 13.80
CA GLY A 129 4.70 16.68 12.45
C GLY A 129 4.89 18.18 12.32
N ALA A 130 4.72 18.67 11.08
CA ALA A 130 4.68 20.09 10.78
C ALA A 130 3.29 20.71 11.03
N TYR A 131 2.26 19.86 11.12
CA TYR A 131 0.97 20.14 11.70
C TYR A 131 0.48 18.87 12.39
N ALA A 132 0.45 18.87 13.72
CA ALA A 132 0.12 17.69 14.52
C ALA A 132 -1.03 17.97 15.50
N ARG A 133 -2.03 17.08 15.53
CA ARG A 133 -3.08 17.10 16.57
C ARG A 133 -3.23 15.73 17.22
N ALA A 134 -3.00 15.70 18.52
CA ALA A 134 -3.25 14.56 19.41
C ALA A 134 -3.36 15.02 20.87
N ILE A 135 -3.55 14.10 21.82
CA ILE A 135 -3.39 14.40 23.25
C ILE A 135 -1.93 14.78 23.54
N HIS A 136 -0.99 14.02 22.97
CA HIS A 136 0.44 14.28 23.03
C HIS A 136 0.94 14.56 21.61
N TYR A 137 1.23 15.83 21.32
CA TYR A 137 1.74 16.22 20.02
C TYR A 137 2.96 17.13 20.10
N VAL A 138 3.80 17.00 19.09
CA VAL A 138 4.92 17.89 18.79
C VAL A 138 4.69 18.44 17.40
N ASP A 139 4.49 19.76 17.32
CA ASP A 139 4.30 20.49 16.09
C ASP A 139 5.45 21.49 15.87
N ALA A 140 5.67 21.93 14.64
CA ALA A 140 6.67 22.93 14.28
C ALA A 140 6.44 24.30 14.97
N TYR A 141 5.19 24.59 15.35
CA TYR A 141 4.78 25.85 15.96
C TYR A 141 4.53 25.76 17.48
N GLY A 142 4.59 24.56 18.07
CA GLY A 142 4.35 24.40 19.50
C GLY A 142 4.19 22.95 19.95
N GLU A 143 4.47 22.71 21.23
CA GLU A 143 4.35 21.41 21.88
C GLU A 143 3.14 21.38 22.83
N SER A 144 2.54 20.20 23.01
CA SER A 144 1.52 20.01 24.05
C SER A 144 2.10 20.15 25.47
N GLN A 145 1.28 20.50 26.46
CA GLN A 145 1.71 20.73 27.85
C GLN A 145 2.32 19.48 28.53
N VAL A 146 2.07 18.29 28.00
CA VAL A 146 2.49 17.01 28.60
C VAL A 146 3.17 16.13 27.55
N VAL A 147 4.33 16.54 27.03
CA VAL A 147 5.14 15.68 26.13
C VAL A 147 6.14 14.86 26.96
N PRO A 148 6.12 13.52 26.89
CA PRO A 148 7.12 12.69 27.56
C PRO A 148 8.53 12.92 27.02
N VAL A 149 9.52 12.74 27.89
CA VAL A 149 10.94 12.94 27.58
C VAL A 149 11.42 12.11 26.38
N TRP A 150 10.91 10.88 26.21
CA TRP A 150 11.29 10.02 25.09
C TRP A 150 10.89 10.61 23.73
N MET A 151 9.85 11.43 23.67
CA MET A 151 9.40 12.05 22.43
C MET A 151 10.30 13.24 22.05
N ARG A 152 10.86 13.93 23.06
CA ARG A 152 11.87 14.99 22.85
C ARG A 152 13.19 14.47 22.31
N SER A 153 13.56 13.22 22.61
CA SER A 153 14.80 12.64 22.06
C SER A 153 14.76 12.32 20.56
N PHE A 154 13.59 12.43 19.92
CA PHE A 154 13.43 12.21 18.47
C PHE A 154 13.34 13.51 17.64
N ILE A 155 13.41 14.67 18.29
CA ILE A 155 13.43 16.01 17.68
C ILE A 155 14.88 16.48 17.60
#